data_AF-A0A2T7PHC7-F1
#
_entry.id   AF-A0A2T7PHC7-F1
#
_cell.length_a   1.000
_cell.length_b   1.000
_cell.length_c   1.000
_cell.angle_alpha   90.00
_cell.angle_beta   90.00
_cell.angle_gamma   90.00
#
_symmetry.space_group_name_H-M   'P 1'
#
loop_
_entity.id
_entity.type
_entity.pdbx_description
1 polymer ?
#
loop_
_entity_poly.entity_id
_entity_poly.type
_entity_poly.pdbx_seq_one_letter_code
_entity_poly.pdbx_strand_id
1 'polypeptide(L)'
;MALPTTPRYWMNRKEAYEHSIARHRNQESDFRHQWEEHADYFKKNNVVAAKQQAWESTPAYKDRCTDAFKKSSEREMKALNLKQRQEKLRAMLLEENRQWEAELKQVSRQNCDKIENMKDRAEELRSAREEKRKKIAEDKLYDHWQQNNPDIRKVRSELLKDYVVGQWPTQIEEMKQKEEEARREKEAIERQMEEERLAALEKERQEEAKRLKEERQLREHLKRQIQELRQREAEAEQLKRQQDALLLQQWEVEQLEAERKEKEQQRKRSDLGRILLRQHKAQMMSKSRRIQEELEEDRLLLEMLIKKEEKEDVLQTARREKARADAQWMKQVIEDQIRLEKAREAELDVLFQDEAARMWQKRDAEWERERLARERLMKEVLESRQEQIAVKLEEIKQQHQESIERREELLQEIEIANQLTQREQKEAEATQKAFKHSLEEQITERREQEKLARLKLQEEEEEEEKADMEYQDFVQQETERLRQRGYKPEVPIPTHNSWVEWEGFLRYTGIQLVSLSVWM
;
A
#
# COMPACT_ATOMS: atom_id res chain seq x y z
N MET A 1 -13.31 -246.97 -30.07
CA MET A 1 -14.18 -246.43 -29.01
C MET A 1 -13.40 -245.29 -28.38
N ALA A 2 -13.83 -244.07 -28.66
CA ALA A 2 -14.67 -243.42 -27.68
C ALA A 2 -13.96 -243.28 -26.31
N LEU A 3 -12.68 -242.83 -26.25
CA LEU A 3 -11.99 -242.45 -24.99
C LEU A 3 -13.00 -241.75 -24.10
N PRO A 4 -13.16 -242.21 -22.84
CA PRO A 4 -14.07 -241.60 -21.91
C PRO A 4 -13.62 -240.15 -21.86
N THR A 5 -14.51 -239.31 -22.34
CA THR A 5 -15.48 -238.66 -21.46
C THR A 5 -15.38 -239.02 -19.95
N THR A 6 -14.19 -239.25 -19.37
CA THR A 6 -13.85 -239.01 -17.98
C THR A 6 -14.11 -237.51 -17.84
N PRO A 7 -15.02 -237.13 -16.98
CA PRO A 7 -15.70 -235.87 -17.13
C PRO A 7 -14.81 -234.68 -16.84
N ARG A 8 -15.33 -233.62 -17.40
CA ARG A 8 -15.01 -232.25 -17.09
C ARG A 8 -15.20 -231.87 -15.60
N TYR A 9 -15.77 -232.72 -14.74
CA TYR A 9 -15.80 -232.48 -13.28
C TYR A 9 -14.40 -232.25 -12.75
N TRP A 10 -13.46 -233.03 -13.28
CA TRP A 10 -12.12 -232.96 -12.77
C TRP A 10 -11.38 -231.64 -13.13
N MET A 11 -11.77 -230.77 -14.10
CA MET A 11 -11.22 -229.39 -14.31
C MET A 11 -12.01 -228.27 -13.63
N ASN A 12 -13.34 -228.39 -13.60
CA ASN A 12 -14.24 -227.34 -13.10
C ASN A 12 -14.03 -227.05 -11.60
N ARG A 13 -13.43 -227.97 -10.83
CA ARG A 13 -13.23 -227.78 -9.39
C ARG A 13 -12.12 -226.77 -9.05
N LYS A 14 -11.13 -226.60 -9.93
CA LYS A 14 -9.98 -225.72 -9.66
C LYS A 14 -10.30 -224.25 -9.96
N GLU A 15 -10.99 -223.94 -11.07
CA GLU A 15 -11.44 -222.56 -11.42
C GLU A 15 -12.39 -221.97 -10.37
N ALA A 16 -13.26 -222.79 -9.76
CA ALA A 16 -14.20 -222.34 -8.73
C ALA A 16 -13.50 -221.84 -7.45
N TYR A 17 -12.42 -222.50 -7.02
CA TYR A 17 -11.70 -222.12 -5.80
C TYR A 17 -10.90 -220.83 -5.97
N GLU A 18 -10.18 -220.66 -7.09
CA GLU A 18 -9.43 -219.42 -7.35
C GLU A 18 -10.34 -218.20 -7.44
N HIS A 19 -11.53 -218.32 -8.06
CA HIS A 19 -12.52 -217.24 -8.11
C HIS A 19 -13.02 -216.83 -6.71
N SER A 20 -13.14 -217.77 -5.76
CA SER A 20 -13.53 -217.46 -4.39
C SER A 20 -12.46 -216.67 -3.63
N ILE A 21 -11.18 -217.02 -3.81
CA ILE A 21 -10.04 -216.34 -3.17
C ILE A 21 -9.88 -214.91 -3.73
N ALA A 22 -10.02 -214.75 -5.05
CA ALA A 22 -9.95 -213.43 -5.71
C ALA A 22 -11.06 -212.48 -5.22
N ARG A 23 -12.31 -212.96 -5.08
CA ARG A 23 -13.40 -212.15 -4.52
C ARG A 23 -13.14 -211.70 -3.09
N HIS A 24 -12.68 -212.61 -2.24
CA HIS A 24 -12.43 -212.29 -0.83
C HIS A 24 -11.36 -211.19 -0.69
N ARG A 25 -10.27 -211.28 -1.47
CA ARG A 25 -9.22 -210.24 -1.49
C ARG A 25 -9.73 -208.90 -2.01
N ASN A 26 -10.52 -208.89 -3.07
CA ASN A 26 -11.08 -207.65 -3.61
C ASN A 26 -11.99 -206.97 -2.58
N GLN A 27 -12.87 -207.73 -1.90
CA GLN A 27 -13.69 -207.19 -0.81
C GLN A 27 -12.87 -206.60 0.33
N GLU A 28 -11.78 -207.27 0.77
CA GLU A 28 -10.89 -206.72 1.81
C GLU A 28 -10.16 -205.45 1.34
N SER A 29 -9.76 -205.37 0.07
CA SER A 29 -9.11 -204.18 -0.51
C SER A 29 -10.07 -202.98 -0.56
N ASP A 30 -11.29 -203.20 -1.04
CA ASP A 30 -12.32 -202.16 -1.13
C ASP A 30 -12.67 -201.61 0.27
N PHE A 31 -12.79 -202.50 1.26
CA PHE A 31 -13.09 -202.11 2.64
C PHE A 31 -11.97 -201.25 3.26
N ARG A 32 -10.69 -201.55 2.95
CA ARG A 32 -9.56 -200.73 3.40
C ARG A 32 -9.53 -199.36 2.73
N HIS A 33 -9.78 -199.30 1.42
CA HIS A 33 -9.78 -198.03 0.67
C HIS A 33 -10.87 -197.07 1.17
N GLN A 34 -12.08 -197.59 1.43
CA GLN A 34 -13.16 -196.79 2.03
C GLN A 34 -12.78 -196.26 3.41
N TRP A 35 -12.13 -197.08 4.25
CA TRP A 35 -11.71 -196.63 5.58
C TRP A 35 -10.65 -195.53 5.50
N GLU A 36 -9.66 -195.66 4.61
CA GLU A 36 -8.64 -194.62 4.40
C GLU A 36 -9.25 -193.29 3.91
N GLU A 37 -10.17 -193.32 2.95
CA GLU A 37 -10.87 -192.12 2.48
C GLU A 37 -11.65 -191.42 3.59
N HIS A 38 -12.34 -192.18 4.43
CA HIS A 38 -13.07 -191.63 5.58
C HIS A 38 -12.11 -191.04 6.61
N ALA A 39 -11.01 -191.71 6.93
CA ALA A 39 -10.01 -191.20 7.87
C ALA A 39 -9.40 -189.86 7.39
N ASP A 40 -9.13 -189.72 6.10
CA ASP A 40 -8.56 -188.50 5.52
C ASP A 40 -9.56 -187.33 5.47
N TYR A 41 -10.84 -187.61 5.24
CA TYR A 41 -11.89 -186.60 5.32
C TYR A 41 -11.96 -185.96 6.71
N PHE A 42 -11.97 -186.78 7.78
CA PHE A 42 -12.03 -186.28 9.15
C PHE A 42 -10.76 -185.53 9.57
N LYS A 43 -9.57 -185.94 9.10
CA LYS A 43 -8.33 -185.19 9.33
C LYS A 43 -8.38 -183.79 8.71
N LYS A 44 -8.82 -183.66 7.45
CA LYS A 44 -8.95 -182.35 6.77
C LYS A 44 -9.93 -181.45 7.50
N ASN A 45 -11.06 -182.01 7.92
CA ASN A 45 -12.10 -181.24 8.59
C ASN A 45 -11.65 -180.74 9.98
N ASN A 46 -10.87 -181.55 10.71
CA ASN A 46 -10.30 -181.14 12.00
C ASN A 46 -9.34 -179.94 11.86
N VAL A 47 -8.54 -179.85 10.79
CA VAL A 47 -7.65 -178.70 10.57
C VAL A 47 -8.44 -177.43 10.24
N VAL A 48 -9.49 -177.55 9.42
CA VAL A 48 -10.37 -176.41 9.07
C VAL A 48 -11.10 -175.90 10.32
N ALA A 49 -11.68 -176.80 11.10
CA ALA A 49 -12.35 -176.46 12.36
C ALA A 49 -11.40 -175.74 13.34
N ALA A 50 -10.16 -176.22 13.49
CA ALA A 50 -9.19 -175.60 14.40
C ALA A 50 -8.80 -174.15 13.99
N LYS A 51 -8.69 -173.85 12.69
CA LYS A 51 -8.39 -172.48 12.21
C LYS A 51 -9.60 -171.55 12.33
N GLN A 52 -10.79 -172.07 12.08
CA GLN A 52 -12.04 -171.33 12.22
C GLN A 52 -12.25 -170.91 13.69
N GLN A 53 -11.98 -171.83 14.62
CA GLN A 53 -12.01 -171.58 16.06
C GLN A 53 -10.96 -170.55 16.51
N ALA A 54 -9.82 -170.44 15.81
CA ALA A 54 -8.81 -169.41 16.08
C ALA A 54 -9.21 -168.01 15.57
N TRP A 55 -9.88 -167.90 14.41
CA TRP A 55 -10.37 -166.61 13.89
C TRP A 55 -11.60 -166.09 14.62
N GLU A 56 -12.43 -167.01 15.09
CA GLU A 56 -13.57 -166.72 15.96
C GLU A 56 -13.13 -166.56 17.42
N SER A 57 -11.84 -166.75 17.72
CA SER A 57 -11.34 -166.63 19.08
C SER A 57 -11.43 -165.19 19.60
N THR A 58 -11.94 -165.11 20.81
CA THR A 58 -12.19 -163.89 21.59
C THR A 58 -11.01 -162.91 21.73
N PRO A 59 -9.71 -163.31 21.68
CA PRO A 59 -8.60 -162.36 21.74
C PRO A 59 -8.51 -161.43 20.52
N ALA A 60 -8.70 -161.95 19.30
CA ALA A 60 -8.52 -161.16 18.07
C ALA A 60 -9.60 -160.07 17.88
N TYR A 61 -10.80 -160.31 18.41
CA TYR A 61 -11.88 -159.32 18.42
C TYR A 61 -11.64 -158.20 19.46
N LYS A 62 -11.08 -158.54 20.63
CA LYS A 62 -10.83 -157.57 21.71
C LYS A 62 -9.75 -156.53 21.35
N ASP A 63 -8.69 -156.91 20.64
CA ASP A 63 -7.62 -155.97 20.28
C ASP A 63 -8.07 -154.93 19.23
N ARG A 64 -8.94 -155.30 18.28
CA ARG A 64 -9.52 -154.34 17.31
C ARG A 64 -10.49 -153.34 17.95
N CYS A 65 -11.28 -153.79 18.93
CA CYS A 65 -12.24 -152.92 19.61
C CYS A 65 -11.57 -151.91 20.55
N THR A 66 -10.47 -152.28 21.20
CA THR A 66 -9.78 -151.37 22.15
C THR A 66 -9.04 -150.23 21.47
N ASP A 67 -8.43 -150.45 20.30
CA ASP A 67 -7.76 -149.40 19.52
C ASP A 67 -8.73 -148.39 18.88
N ALA A 68 -9.92 -148.85 18.45
CA ALA A 68 -10.98 -147.97 17.96
C ALA A 68 -11.52 -147.04 19.06
N PHE A 69 -11.63 -147.55 20.29
CA PHE A 69 -12.11 -146.78 21.44
C PHE A 69 -11.13 -145.67 21.87
N LYS A 70 -9.82 -145.94 21.87
CA LYS A 70 -8.80 -144.94 22.23
C LYS A 70 -8.79 -143.73 21.29
N LYS A 71 -8.90 -143.97 19.97
CA LYS A 71 -9.01 -142.88 18.97
C LYS A 71 -10.31 -142.08 19.08
N SER A 72 -11.39 -142.67 19.58
CA SER A 72 -12.65 -141.95 19.87
C SER A 72 -12.46 -140.97 21.03
N SER A 73 -11.85 -141.42 22.13
CA SER A 73 -11.65 -140.62 23.33
C SER A 73 -10.76 -139.38 23.11
N GLU A 74 -9.70 -139.47 22.29
CA GLU A 74 -8.87 -138.30 21.96
C GLU A 74 -9.61 -137.22 21.13
N ARG A 75 -10.56 -137.63 20.28
CA ARG A 75 -11.42 -136.69 19.52
C ARG A 75 -12.41 -135.98 20.43
N GLU A 76 -12.94 -136.69 21.42
CA GLU A 76 -13.86 -136.13 22.43
C GLU A 76 -13.17 -135.06 23.29
N MET A 77 -11.91 -135.29 23.71
CA MET A 77 -11.16 -134.30 24.49
C MET A 77 -10.87 -133.01 23.70
N LYS A 78 -10.54 -133.13 22.40
CA LYS A 78 -10.37 -131.95 21.53
C LYS A 78 -11.69 -131.20 21.32
N ALA A 79 -12.80 -131.91 21.20
CA ALA A 79 -14.13 -131.30 21.11
C ALA A 79 -14.52 -130.56 22.40
N LEU A 80 -14.18 -131.10 23.58
CA LEU A 80 -14.40 -130.43 24.86
C LEU A 80 -13.58 -129.14 24.99
N ASN A 81 -12.31 -129.14 24.60
CA ASN A 81 -11.48 -127.93 24.59
C ASN A 81 -12.02 -126.86 23.62
N LEU A 82 -12.55 -127.27 22.47
CA LEU A 82 -13.20 -126.35 21.53
C LEU A 82 -14.48 -125.74 22.14
N LYS A 83 -15.31 -126.56 22.81
CA LYS A 83 -16.52 -126.09 23.51
C LYS A 83 -16.18 -125.08 24.61
N GLN A 84 -15.18 -125.35 25.44
CA GLN A 84 -14.73 -124.42 26.48
C GLN A 84 -14.26 -123.09 25.89
N ARG A 85 -13.55 -123.12 24.76
CA ARG A 85 -13.12 -121.89 24.07
C ARG A 85 -14.31 -121.13 23.47
N GLN A 86 -15.28 -121.84 22.89
CA GLN A 86 -16.52 -121.25 22.39
C GLN A 86 -17.37 -120.64 23.51
N GLU A 87 -17.45 -121.29 24.68
CA GLU A 87 -18.16 -120.76 25.85
C GLU A 87 -17.50 -119.50 26.39
N LYS A 88 -16.17 -119.47 26.49
CA LYS A 88 -15.44 -118.23 26.85
C LYS A 88 -15.68 -117.10 25.85
N LEU A 89 -15.67 -117.39 24.55
CA LEU A 89 -15.96 -116.38 23.53
C LEU A 89 -17.42 -115.89 23.61
N ARG A 90 -18.37 -116.80 23.84
CA ARG A 90 -19.78 -116.44 24.06
C ARG A 90 -19.96 -115.55 25.28
N ALA A 91 -19.25 -115.83 26.37
CA ALA A 91 -19.28 -114.99 27.57
C ALA A 91 -18.78 -113.57 27.29
N MET A 92 -17.63 -113.43 26.62
CA MET A 92 -17.10 -112.10 26.23
C MET A 92 -18.06 -111.35 25.30
N LEU A 93 -18.60 -112.00 24.27
CA LEU A 93 -19.57 -111.37 23.35
C LEU A 93 -20.89 -110.98 24.06
N LEU A 94 -21.33 -111.74 25.05
CA LEU A 94 -22.51 -111.39 25.85
C LEU A 94 -22.24 -110.19 26.76
N GLU A 95 -21.05 -110.09 27.34
CA GLU A 95 -20.64 -108.93 28.13
C GLU A 95 -20.53 -107.67 27.26
N GLU A 96 -19.92 -107.77 26.09
CA GLU A 96 -19.88 -106.67 25.11
C GLU A 96 -21.30 -106.25 24.69
N ASN A 97 -22.17 -107.21 24.32
CA ASN A 97 -23.56 -106.89 23.97
C ASN A 97 -24.32 -106.21 25.12
N ARG A 98 -24.10 -106.63 26.37
CA ARG A 98 -24.70 -105.97 27.54
C ARG A 98 -24.19 -104.54 27.71
N GLN A 99 -22.90 -104.29 27.45
CA GLN A 99 -22.33 -102.94 27.47
C GLN A 99 -22.96 -102.06 26.39
N TRP A 100 -23.04 -102.55 25.14
CA TRP A 100 -23.68 -101.83 24.03
C TRP A 100 -25.17 -101.56 24.28
N GLU A 101 -25.91 -102.52 24.83
CA GLU A 101 -27.33 -102.31 25.20
C GLU A 101 -27.49 -101.25 26.31
N ALA A 102 -26.57 -101.21 27.28
CA ALA A 102 -26.56 -100.21 28.33
C ALA A 102 -26.25 -98.81 27.77
N GLU A 103 -25.27 -98.71 26.87
CA GLU A 103 -24.92 -97.47 26.18
C GLU A 103 -26.07 -96.97 25.29
N LEU A 104 -26.71 -97.83 24.51
CA LEU A 104 -27.88 -97.47 23.70
C LEU A 104 -29.05 -96.97 24.55
N LYS A 105 -29.31 -97.59 25.71
CA LYS A 105 -30.33 -97.13 26.65
C LYS A 105 -29.98 -95.77 27.27
N GLN A 106 -28.70 -95.50 27.56
CA GLN A 106 -28.25 -94.20 28.05
C GLN A 106 -28.35 -93.12 26.97
N VAL A 107 -27.92 -93.40 25.73
CA VAL A 107 -28.03 -92.48 24.60
C VAL A 107 -29.51 -92.16 24.29
N SER A 108 -30.40 -93.14 24.38
CA SER A 108 -31.84 -92.93 24.19
C SER A 108 -32.46 -92.03 25.27
N ARG A 109 -32.10 -92.22 26.55
CA ARG A 109 -32.52 -91.34 27.66
C ARG A 109 -31.99 -89.92 27.47
N GLN A 110 -30.70 -89.77 27.16
CA GLN A 110 -30.07 -88.47 26.89
C GLN A 110 -30.73 -87.72 25.72
N ASN A 111 -31.21 -88.44 24.69
CA ASN A 111 -31.93 -87.82 23.58
C ASN A 111 -33.33 -87.34 23.97
N CYS A 112 -34.07 -88.08 24.80
CA CYS A 112 -35.35 -87.61 25.33
C CYS A 112 -35.16 -86.40 26.25
N ASP A 113 -34.19 -86.45 27.17
CA ASP A 113 -33.86 -85.34 28.06
C ASP A 113 -33.41 -84.11 27.27
N LYS A 114 -32.66 -84.29 26.17
CA LYS A 114 -32.25 -83.19 25.28
C LYS A 114 -33.46 -82.55 24.57
N ILE A 115 -34.48 -83.32 24.19
CA ILE A 115 -35.69 -82.78 23.56
C ILE A 115 -36.54 -82.01 24.59
N GLU A 116 -36.68 -82.51 25.82
CA GLU A 116 -37.36 -81.79 26.91
C GLU A 116 -36.63 -80.49 27.26
N ASN A 117 -35.31 -80.53 27.45
CA ASN A 117 -34.51 -79.31 27.68
C ASN A 117 -34.62 -78.29 26.53
N MET A 118 -34.75 -78.73 25.27
CA MET A 118 -34.99 -77.82 24.14
C MET A 118 -36.40 -77.22 24.16
N LYS A 119 -37.41 -77.97 24.62
CA LYS A 119 -38.78 -77.47 24.80
C LYS A 119 -38.83 -76.45 25.95
N ASP A 120 -38.24 -76.76 27.09
CA ASP A 120 -38.17 -75.87 28.25
C ASP A 120 -37.45 -74.57 27.89
N ARG A 121 -36.29 -74.67 27.22
CA ARG A 121 -35.57 -73.48 26.73
C ARG A 121 -36.37 -72.68 25.70
N ALA A 122 -37.15 -73.34 24.84
CA ALA A 122 -38.03 -72.66 23.90
C ALA A 122 -39.23 -72.00 24.59
N GLU A 123 -39.74 -72.57 25.68
CA GLU A 123 -40.76 -71.97 26.54
C GLU A 123 -40.21 -70.79 27.33
N GLU A 124 -39.01 -70.88 27.89
CA GLU A 124 -38.29 -69.76 28.54
C GLU A 124 -38.02 -68.60 27.58
N LEU A 125 -37.57 -68.89 26.35
CA LEU A 125 -37.38 -67.85 25.34
C LEU A 125 -38.71 -67.24 24.90
N ARG A 126 -39.80 -68.02 24.87
CA ARG A 126 -41.14 -67.51 24.58
C ARG A 126 -41.68 -66.65 25.72
N SER A 127 -41.54 -67.07 26.98
CA SER A 127 -41.94 -66.28 28.15
C SER A 127 -41.12 -65.00 28.25
N ALA A 128 -39.80 -65.04 28.08
CA ALA A 128 -38.95 -63.85 28.11
C ALA A 128 -39.26 -62.86 26.97
N ARG A 129 -39.60 -63.34 25.77
CA ARG A 129 -40.07 -62.48 24.67
C ARG A 129 -41.43 -61.87 24.96
N GLU A 130 -42.34 -62.64 25.55
CA GLU A 130 -43.66 -62.15 25.93
C GLU A 130 -43.59 -61.16 27.10
N GLU A 131 -42.71 -61.36 28.06
CA GLU A 131 -42.41 -60.39 29.13
C GLU A 131 -41.83 -59.09 28.58
N LYS A 132 -40.88 -59.15 27.65
CA LYS A 132 -40.36 -57.95 26.98
C LYS A 132 -41.46 -57.23 26.19
N ARG A 133 -42.33 -57.97 25.50
CA ARG A 133 -43.48 -57.41 24.79
C ARG A 133 -44.45 -56.73 25.77
N LYS A 134 -44.75 -57.35 26.90
CA LYS A 134 -45.58 -56.79 27.97
C LYS A 134 -44.98 -55.51 28.54
N LYS A 135 -43.68 -55.49 28.88
CA LYS A 135 -42.99 -54.27 29.35
C LYS A 135 -43.06 -53.14 28.33
N ILE A 136 -42.78 -53.43 27.06
CA ILE A 136 -42.88 -52.42 25.99
C ILE A 136 -44.33 -51.93 25.83
N ALA A 137 -45.31 -52.82 25.98
CA ALA A 137 -46.72 -52.44 25.93
C ALA A 137 -47.11 -51.57 27.14
N GLU A 138 -46.63 -51.90 28.34
CA GLU A 138 -46.79 -51.13 29.57
C GLU A 138 -46.14 -49.74 29.45
N ASP A 139 -44.90 -49.66 28.98
CA ASP A 139 -44.17 -48.40 28.77
C ASP A 139 -44.90 -47.51 27.75
N LYS A 140 -45.33 -48.08 26.61
CA LYS A 140 -46.08 -47.33 25.60
C LYS A 140 -47.45 -46.90 26.10
N LEU A 141 -48.13 -47.74 26.90
CA LEU A 141 -49.40 -47.39 27.50
C LEU A 141 -49.21 -46.26 28.54
N TYR A 142 -48.12 -46.30 29.29
CA TYR A 142 -47.73 -45.27 30.23
C TYR A 142 -47.38 -43.95 29.53
N ASP A 143 -46.58 -43.97 28.47
CA ASP A 143 -46.28 -42.79 27.65
C ASP A 143 -47.55 -42.19 27.04
N HIS A 144 -48.43 -43.04 26.49
CA HIS A 144 -49.70 -42.62 25.93
C HIS A 144 -50.61 -42.00 26.99
N TRP A 145 -50.68 -42.59 28.19
CA TRP A 145 -51.39 -42.00 29.34
C TRP A 145 -50.76 -40.66 29.75
N GLN A 146 -49.43 -40.59 29.85
CA GLN A 146 -48.70 -39.39 30.26
C GLN A 146 -48.90 -38.23 29.28
N GLN A 147 -48.94 -38.51 27.98
CA GLN A 147 -49.16 -37.52 26.93
C GLN A 147 -50.61 -37.04 26.87
N ASN A 148 -51.59 -37.94 27.08
CA ASN A 148 -53.02 -37.61 26.95
C ASN A 148 -53.65 -37.11 28.25
N ASN A 149 -53.05 -37.39 29.41
CA ASN A 149 -53.56 -36.93 30.69
C ASN A 149 -53.52 -35.38 30.75
N PRO A 150 -54.67 -34.71 30.97
CA PRO A 150 -54.74 -33.25 30.98
C PRO A 150 -53.92 -32.62 32.12
N ASP A 151 -53.82 -33.27 33.28
CA ASP A 151 -53.12 -32.74 34.45
C ASP A 151 -51.60 -32.75 34.26
N ILE A 152 -51.04 -33.81 33.67
CA ILE A 152 -49.62 -33.86 33.33
C ILE A 152 -49.27 -32.86 32.22
N ARG A 153 -50.16 -32.67 31.23
CA ARG A 153 -49.98 -31.63 30.20
C ARG A 153 -49.94 -30.22 30.80
N LYS A 154 -50.82 -29.93 31.77
CA LYS A 154 -50.80 -28.65 32.50
C LYS A 154 -49.48 -28.47 33.24
N VAL A 155 -49.04 -29.46 34.01
CA VAL A 155 -47.75 -29.40 34.74
C VAL A 155 -46.56 -29.20 33.78
N ARG A 156 -46.52 -29.90 32.64
CA ARG A 156 -45.46 -29.68 31.62
C ARG A 156 -45.50 -28.26 31.04
N SER A 157 -46.70 -27.73 30.80
CA SER A 157 -46.86 -26.36 30.31
C SER A 157 -46.46 -25.32 31.36
N GLU A 158 -46.72 -25.58 32.64
CA GLU A 158 -46.30 -24.75 33.78
C GLU A 158 -44.78 -24.79 33.94
N LEU A 159 -44.16 -25.97 33.95
CA LEU A 159 -42.70 -26.11 33.97
C LEU A 159 -42.03 -25.42 32.78
N LEU A 160 -42.62 -25.50 31.59
CA LEU A 160 -42.10 -24.77 30.42
C LEU A 160 -42.24 -23.25 30.60
N LYS A 161 -43.37 -22.77 31.12
CA LYS A 161 -43.55 -21.34 31.45
C LYS A 161 -42.56 -20.89 32.51
N ASP A 162 -42.36 -21.66 33.57
CA ASP A 162 -41.39 -21.36 34.63
C ASP A 162 -39.97 -21.33 34.09
N TYR A 163 -39.63 -22.25 33.18
CA TYR A 163 -38.35 -22.23 32.48
C TYR A 163 -38.19 -20.96 31.64
N VAL A 164 -39.17 -20.62 30.79
CA VAL A 164 -39.15 -19.41 29.94
C VAL A 164 -39.07 -18.14 30.79
N VAL A 165 -39.91 -18.03 31.84
CA VAL A 165 -39.90 -16.91 32.79
C VAL A 165 -38.57 -16.85 33.54
N GLY A 166 -37.97 -18.00 33.88
CA GLY A 166 -36.65 -18.08 34.48
C GLY A 166 -35.51 -17.62 33.55
N GLN A 167 -35.70 -17.66 32.22
CA GLN A 167 -34.75 -17.12 31.23
C GLN A 167 -34.96 -15.61 30.95
N TRP A 168 -36.05 -15.00 31.38
CA TRP A 168 -36.27 -13.57 31.16
C TRP A 168 -35.28 -12.68 31.92
N PRO A 169 -34.92 -12.93 33.20
CA PRO A 169 -33.92 -12.14 33.91
C PRO A 169 -32.57 -12.11 33.19
N THR A 170 -32.09 -13.27 32.71
CA THR A 170 -30.84 -13.37 31.94
C THR A 170 -30.94 -12.60 30.63
N GLN A 171 -32.06 -12.70 29.89
CA GLN A 171 -32.28 -11.91 28.67
C GLN A 171 -32.35 -10.40 28.95
N ILE A 172 -32.97 -9.98 30.05
CA ILE A 172 -33.04 -8.57 30.47
C ILE A 172 -31.65 -8.07 30.87
N GLU A 173 -30.86 -8.87 31.57
CA GLU A 173 -29.48 -8.54 31.94
C GLU A 173 -28.56 -8.43 30.72
N GLU A 174 -28.68 -9.33 29.75
CA GLU A 174 -27.95 -9.22 28.47
C GLU A 174 -28.34 -7.96 27.69
N MET A 175 -29.63 -7.62 27.64
CA MET A 175 -30.09 -6.40 26.96
C MET A 175 -29.58 -5.14 27.65
N LYS A 176 -29.59 -5.11 29.00
CA LYS A 176 -29.02 -4.00 29.78
C LYS A 176 -27.50 -3.88 29.56
N GLN A 177 -26.77 -4.99 29.52
CA GLN A 177 -25.33 -4.99 29.23
C GLN A 177 -25.05 -4.42 27.84
N LYS A 178 -25.79 -4.85 26.81
CA LYS A 178 -25.67 -4.30 25.45
C LYS A 178 -26.02 -2.81 25.37
N GLU A 179 -27.02 -2.37 26.13
CA GLU A 179 -27.38 -0.96 26.21
C GLU A 179 -26.30 -0.12 26.89
N GLU A 180 -25.70 -0.62 27.97
CA GLU A 180 -24.55 0.01 28.63
C GLU A 180 -23.32 0.06 27.72
N GLU A 181 -23.02 -1.02 26.99
CA GLU A 181 -21.94 -1.07 26.00
C GLU A 181 -22.19 -0.06 24.87
N ALA A 182 -23.39 -0.05 24.30
CA ALA A 182 -23.78 0.93 23.28
C ALA A 182 -23.71 2.37 23.79
N ARG A 183 -24.05 2.62 25.08
CA ARG A 183 -23.90 3.93 25.69
C ARG A 183 -22.43 4.33 25.83
N ARG A 184 -21.56 3.42 26.28
CA ARG A 184 -20.12 3.66 26.38
C ARG A 184 -19.48 3.89 25.00
N GLU A 185 -19.92 3.16 23.98
CA GLU A 185 -19.50 3.35 22.60
C GLU A 185 -19.92 4.73 22.07
N LYS A 186 -21.18 5.14 22.29
CA LYS A 186 -21.65 6.49 21.96
C LYS A 186 -20.84 7.56 22.67
N GLU A 187 -20.65 7.44 23.98
CA GLU A 187 -19.83 8.36 24.78
C GLU A 187 -18.36 8.39 24.29
N ALA A 188 -17.82 7.28 23.78
CA ALA A 188 -16.48 7.24 23.19
C ALA A 188 -16.43 7.93 21.82
N ILE A 189 -17.42 7.69 20.97
CA ILE A 189 -17.55 8.34 19.66
C ILE A 189 -17.75 9.85 19.83
N GLU A 190 -18.62 10.27 20.74
CA GLU A 190 -18.86 11.69 21.05
C GLU A 190 -17.57 12.38 21.50
N ARG A 191 -16.79 11.74 22.39
CA ARG A 191 -15.47 12.25 22.79
C ARG A 191 -14.50 12.37 21.62
N GLN A 192 -14.45 11.37 20.72
CA GLN A 192 -13.61 11.44 19.53
C GLN A 192 -14.03 12.57 18.59
N MET A 193 -15.33 12.75 18.37
CA MET A 193 -15.86 13.85 17.56
C MET A 193 -15.56 15.23 18.18
N GLU A 194 -15.63 15.34 19.51
CA GLU A 194 -15.26 16.55 20.24
C GLU A 194 -13.75 16.84 20.15
N GLU A 195 -12.91 15.82 20.29
CA GLU A 195 -11.46 15.92 20.11
C GLU A 195 -11.11 16.36 18.69
N GLU A 196 -11.73 15.77 17.66
CA GLU A 196 -11.55 16.15 16.26
C GLU A 196 -12.01 17.60 16.00
N ARG A 197 -13.15 18.01 16.56
CA ARG A 197 -13.65 19.38 16.47
C ARG A 197 -12.69 20.37 17.13
N LEU A 198 -12.20 20.07 18.33
CA LEU A 198 -11.24 20.92 19.04
C LEU A 198 -9.91 20.99 18.28
N ALA A 199 -9.43 19.88 17.73
CA ALA A 199 -8.24 19.83 16.88
C ALA A 199 -8.41 20.63 15.59
N ALA A 200 -9.59 20.61 14.97
CA ALA A 200 -9.90 21.44 13.81
C ALA A 200 -9.88 22.94 14.17
N LEU A 201 -10.52 23.33 15.27
CA LEU A 201 -10.48 24.70 15.78
C LEU A 201 -9.07 25.16 16.15
N GLU A 202 -8.24 24.29 16.73
CA GLU A 202 -6.84 24.60 17.01
C GLU A 202 -6.02 24.76 15.74
N LYS A 203 -6.25 23.94 14.71
CA LYS A 203 -5.60 24.12 13.40
C LYS A 203 -5.98 25.46 12.77
N GLU A 204 -7.26 25.82 12.76
CA GLU A 204 -7.73 27.12 12.29
C GLU A 204 -7.07 28.27 13.05
N ARG A 205 -7.04 28.21 14.39
CA ARG A 205 -6.33 29.20 15.22
C ARG A 205 -4.84 29.29 14.91
N GLN A 206 -4.18 28.16 14.65
CA GLN A 206 -2.77 28.14 14.28
C GLN A 206 -2.54 28.75 12.89
N GLU A 207 -3.41 28.48 11.92
CA GLU A 207 -3.36 29.10 10.60
C GLU A 207 -3.63 30.60 10.66
N GLU A 208 -4.63 31.04 11.42
CA GLU A 208 -4.88 32.46 11.68
C GLU A 208 -3.70 33.13 12.37
N ALA A 209 -3.08 32.48 13.35
CA ALA A 209 -1.89 32.99 14.01
C ALA A 209 -0.68 33.08 13.07
N LYS A 210 -0.53 32.15 12.12
CA LYS A 210 0.51 32.20 11.08
C LYS A 210 0.23 33.36 10.10
N ARG A 211 -0.99 33.47 9.58
CA ARG A 211 -1.42 34.60 8.73
C ARG A 211 -1.18 35.94 9.39
N LEU A 212 -1.53 36.07 10.68
CA LEU A 212 -1.30 37.31 11.43
C LEU A 212 0.20 37.61 11.61
N LYS A 213 1.05 36.60 11.78
CA LYS A 213 2.52 36.78 11.84
C LYS A 213 3.07 37.20 10.49
N GLU A 214 2.63 36.57 9.40
CA GLU A 214 3.00 36.91 8.02
C GLU A 214 2.58 38.34 7.68
N GLU A 215 1.33 38.73 8.00
CA GLU A 215 0.87 40.12 7.85
C GLU A 215 1.70 41.12 8.66
N ARG A 216 2.10 40.77 9.89
CA ARG A 216 2.96 41.63 10.71
C ARG A 216 4.34 41.78 10.07
N GLN A 217 4.92 40.69 9.59
CA GLN A 217 6.21 40.71 8.89
C GLN A 217 6.14 41.53 7.61
N LEU A 218 5.09 41.37 6.80
CA LEU A 218 4.85 42.16 5.60
C LEU A 218 4.69 43.65 5.93
N ARG A 219 3.90 43.98 6.97
CA ARG A 219 3.74 45.37 7.44
C ARG A 219 5.05 45.97 7.93
N GLU A 220 5.86 45.20 8.66
CA GLU A 220 7.19 45.65 9.09
C GLU A 220 8.13 45.86 7.91
N HIS A 221 8.12 44.96 6.93
CA HIS A 221 8.93 45.09 5.72
C HIS A 221 8.53 46.32 4.90
N LEU A 222 7.23 46.52 4.65
CA LEU A 222 6.70 47.71 3.99
C LEU A 222 7.03 48.99 4.77
N LYS A 223 6.97 48.97 6.11
CA LYS A 223 7.40 50.11 6.93
C LYS A 223 8.88 50.42 6.74
N ARG A 224 9.75 49.39 6.65
CA ARG A 224 11.18 49.57 6.37
C ARG A 224 11.40 50.16 4.97
N GLN A 225 10.72 49.65 3.94
CA GLN A 225 10.79 50.21 2.58
C GLN A 225 10.31 51.67 2.53
N ILE A 226 9.24 52.03 3.23
CA ILE A 226 8.78 53.42 3.33
C ILE A 226 9.79 54.31 4.08
N GLN A 227 10.39 53.80 5.15
CA GLN A 227 11.45 54.52 5.86
C GLN A 227 12.68 54.74 4.99
N GLU A 228 13.06 53.74 4.20
CA GLU A 228 14.15 53.85 3.23
C GLU A 228 13.84 54.89 2.16
N LEU A 229 12.64 54.87 1.57
CA LEU A 229 12.20 55.91 0.64
C LEU A 229 12.28 57.31 1.24
N ARG A 230 11.85 57.49 2.50
CA ARG A 230 11.97 58.77 3.21
C ARG A 230 13.41 59.21 3.44
N GLN A 231 14.31 58.27 3.75
CA GLN A 231 15.74 58.55 3.88
C GLN A 231 16.32 58.99 2.55
N ARG A 232 15.97 58.32 1.44
CA ARG A 232 16.42 58.72 0.10
C ARG A 232 15.85 60.07 -0.35
N GLU A 233 14.62 60.39 0.02
CA GLU A 233 14.05 61.72 -0.22
C GLU A 233 14.83 62.81 0.54
N ALA A 234 15.18 62.55 1.81
CA ALA A 234 16.02 63.46 2.58
C ALA A 234 17.44 63.59 2.01
N GLU A 235 18.06 62.49 1.56
CA GLU A 235 19.35 62.49 0.87
C GLU A 235 19.27 63.30 -0.44
N ALA A 236 18.20 63.14 -1.21
CA ALA A 236 17.99 63.91 -2.43
C ALA A 236 17.83 65.41 -2.14
N GLU A 237 17.16 65.79 -1.06
CA GLU A 237 17.12 67.19 -0.62
C GLU A 237 18.51 67.71 -0.21
N GLN A 238 19.32 66.89 0.45
CA GLN A 238 20.69 67.25 0.83
C GLN A 238 21.58 67.44 -0.40
N LEU A 239 21.52 66.51 -1.37
CA LEU A 239 22.27 66.60 -2.63
C LEU A 239 21.87 67.85 -3.43
N LYS A 240 20.57 68.18 -3.47
CA LYS A 240 20.09 69.43 -4.08
C LYS A 240 20.68 70.66 -3.39
N ARG A 241 20.66 70.72 -2.06
CA ARG A 241 21.28 71.83 -1.30
C ARG A 241 22.77 71.97 -1.60
N GLN A 242 23.48 70.84 -1.72
CA GLN A 242 24.90 70.84 -2.08
C GLN A 242 25.11 71.30 -3.53
N GLN A 243 24.27 70.86 -4.46
CA GLN A 243 24.28 71.33 -5.85
C GLN A 243 24.07 72.83 -5.94
N ASP A 244 23.03 73.36 -5.27
CA ASP A 244 22.73 74.79 -5.24
C ASP A 244 23.88 75.61 -4.64
N ALA A 245 24.51 75.11 -3.56
CA ALA A 245 25.68 75.75 -2.97
C ALA A 245 26.88 75.79 -3.92
N LEU A 246 27.11 74.73 -4.72
CA LEU A 246 28.17 74.71 -5.72
C LEU A 246 27.86 75.62 -6.91
N LEU A 247 26.59 75.72 -7.32
CA LEU A 247 26.16 76.66 -8.36
C LEU A 247 26.37 78.12 -7.92
N LEU A 248 26.11 78.43 -6.65
CA LEU A 248 26.43 79.74 -6.08
C LEU A 248 27.94 80.01 -6.13
N GLN A 249 28.77 79.03 -5.76
CA GLN A 249 30.23 79.16 -5.85
C GLN A 249 30.72 79.33 -7.29
N GLN A 250 30.12 78.65 -8.26
CA GLN A 250 30.42 78.85 -9.67
C GLN A 250 30.11 80.28 -10.10
N TRP A 251 28.92 80.78 -9.75
CA TRP A 251 28.53 82.14 -10.04
C TRP A 251 29.47 83.17 -9.38
N GLU A 252 29.88 82.96 -8.13
CA GLU A 252 30.87 83.81 -7.45
C GLU A 252 32.21 83.85 -8.22
N VAL A 253 32.70 82.71 -8.71
CA VAL A 253 33.93 82.65 -9.51
C VAL A 253 33.78 83.40 -10.82
N GLU A 254 32.64 83.27 -11.51
CA GLU A 254 32.33 84.01 -12.73
C GLU A 254 32.26 85.52 -12.49
N GLN A 255 31.68 85.96 -11.37
CA GLN A 255 31.66 87.38 -10.98
C GLN A 255 33.08 87.92 -10.75
N LEU A 256 33.93 87.18 -10.03
CA LEU A 256 35.32 87.56 -9.81
C LEU A 256 36.11 87.66 -11.13
N GLU A 257 35.84 86.76 -12.08
CA GLU A 257 36.41 86.84 -13.43
C GLU A 257 35.93 88.08 -14.20
N ALA A 258 34.64 88.40 -14.12
CA ALA A 258 34.07 89.57 -14.77
C ALA A 258 34.67 90.87 -14.20
N GLU A 259 34.71 91.02 -12.87
CA GLU A 259 35.35 92.17 -12.21
C GLU A 259 36.82 92.31 -12.61
N ARG A 260 37.54 91.19 -12.71
CA ARG A 260 38.95 91.20 -13.15
C ARG A 260 39.07 91.73 -14.58
N LYS A 261 38.23 91.24 -15.51
CA LYS A 261 38.20 91.71 -16.91
C LYS A 261 37.89 93.20 -16.98
N GLU A 262 36.96 93.71 -16.16
CA GLU A 262 36.66 95.14 -16.09
C GLU A 262 37.84 95.97 -15.58
N LYS A 263 38.49 95.55 -14.48
CA LYS A 263 39.69 96.22 -13.96
C LYS A 263 40.83 96.23 -14.97
N GLU A 264 41.00 95.15 -15.73
CA GLU A 264 41.99 95.08 -16.82
C GLU A 264 41.65 96.06 -17.95
N GLN A 265 40.38 96.17 -18.35
CA GLN A 265 39.94 97.15 -19.34
C GLN A 265 40.14 98.59 -18.86
N GLN A 266 39.85 98.90 -17.60
CA GLN A 266 40.08 100.23 -17.02
C GLN A 266 41.56 100.62 -17.03
N ARG A 267 42.45 99.68 -16.73
CA ARG A 267 43.91 99.88 -16.81
C ARG A 267 44.34 100.16 -18.24
N LYS A 268 43.92 99.33 -19.21
CA LYS A 268 44.21 99.54 -20.65
C LYS A 268 43.74 100.91 -21.13
N ARG A 269 42.55 101.37 -20.72
CA ARG A 269 42.05 102.72 -21.04
C ARG A 269 42.93 103.82 -20.45
N SER A 270 43.36 103.66 -19.20
CA SER A 270 44.23 104.62 -18.52
C SER A 270 45.61 104.69 -19.19
N ASP A 271 46.17 103.55 -19.60
CA ASP A 271 47.46 103.47 -20.28
C ASP A 271 47.39 104.12 -21.68
N LEU A 272 46.32 103.86 -22.44
CA LEU A 272 46.06 104.56 -23.70
C LEU A 272 45.90 106.07 -23.49
N GLY A 273 45.19 106.50 -22.44
CA GLY A 273 45.07 107.90 -22.06
C GLY A 273 46.42 108.57 -21.80
N ARG A 274 47.33 107.89 -21.09
CA ARG A 274 48.71 108.37 -20.85
C ARG A 274 49.50 108.51 -22.14
N ILE A 275 49.39 107.55 -23.05
CA ILE A 275 50.07 107.58 -24.36
C ILE A 275 49.58 108.77 -25.19
N LEU A 276 48.26 109.01 -25.25
CA LEU A 276 47.67 110.16 -25.95
C LEU A 276 48.13 111.49 -25.37
N LEU A 277 48.18 111.63 -24.04
CA LEU A 277 48.70 112.84 -23.38
C LEU A 277 50.16 113.13 -23.73
N ARG A 278 51.02 112.09 -23.77
CA ARG A 278 52.42 112.23 -24.20
C ARG A 278 52.52 112.69 -25.65
N GLN A 279 51.69 112.15 -26.54
CA GLN A 279 51.62 112.57 -27.95
C GLN A 279 51.17 114.02 -28.09
N HIS A 280 50.10 114.44 -27.42
CA HIS A 280 49.63 115.83 -27.43
C HIS A 280 50.67 116.80 -26.86
N LYS A 281 51.35 116.44 -25.77
CA LYS A 281 52.46 117.23 -25.21
C LYS A 281 53.58 117.40 -26.23
N ALA A 282 54.00 116.32 -26.90
CA ALA A 282 55.03 116.38 -27.94
C ALA A 282 54.61 117.31 -29.09
N GLN A 283 53.37 117.21 -29.56
CA GLN A 283 52.82 118.09 -30.60
C GLN A 283 52.82 119.57 -30.19
N MET A 284 52.43 119.87 -28.95
CA MET A 284 52.45 121.25 -28.43
C MET A 284 53.87 121.79 -28.32
N MET A 285 54.83 120.98 -27.88
CA MET A 285 56.24 121.37 -27.85
C MET A 285 56.79 121.66 -29.25
N SER A 286 56.46 120.84 -30.26
CA SER A 286 56.86 121.11 -31.65
C SER A 286 56.26 122.40 -32.20
N LYS A 287 54.99 122.70 -31.90
CA LYS A 287 54.36 123.98 -32.30
C LYS A 287 55.00 125.18 -31.58
N SER A 288 55.25 125.07 -30.29
CA SER A 288 55.92 126.11 -29.50
C SER A 288 57.33 126.38 -30.04
N ARG A 289 58.09 125.35 -30.40
CA ARG A 289 59.42 125.51 -31.03
C ARG A 289 59.32 126.25 -32.35
N ARG A 290 58.35 125.90 -33.21
CA ARG A 290 58.12 126.59 -34.48
C ARG A 290 57.78 128.08 -34.29
N ILE A 291 56.94 128.40 -33.30
CA ILE A 291 56.61 129.81 -32.97
C ILE A 291 57.84 130.55 -32.41
N GLN A 292 58.68 129.87 -31.60
CA GLN A 292 59.93 130.45 -31.13
C GLN A 292 60.89 130.75 -32.29
N GLU A 293 61.02 129.84 -33.26
CA GLU A 293 61.80 130.05 -34.48
C GLU A 293 61.26 131.26 -35.29
N GLU A 294 59.95 131.35 -35.51
CA GLU A 294 59.30 132.50 -36.19
C GLU A 294 59.56 133.84 -35.43
N LEU A 295 59.47 133.85 -34.10
CA LEU A 295 59.76 135.04 -33.28
C LEU A 295 61.24 135.43 -33.26
N GLU A 296 62.15 134.45 -33.35
CA GLU A 296 63.58 134.70 -33.48
C GLU A 296 63.92 135.33 -34.84
N GLU A 297 63.26 134.89 -35.92
CA GLU A 297 63.36 135.52 -37.25
C GLU A 297 62.85 136.98 -37.22
N ASP A 298 61.70 137.24 -36.59
CA ASP A 298 61.15 138.58 -36.39
C ASP A 298 62.08 139.46 -35.53
N ARG A 299 62.67 138.90 -34.46
CA ARG A 299 63.66 139.59 -33.64
C ARG A 299 64.89 139.96 -34.47
N LEU A 300 65.40 139.05 -35.30
CA LEU A 300 66.53 139.34 -36.19
C LEU A 300 66.20 140.47 -37.17
N LEU A 301 64.96 140.54 -37.67
CA LEU A 301 64.49 141.65 -38.51
C LEU A 301 64.49 142.98 -37.75
N LEU A 302 63.99 143.01 -36.50
CA LEU A 302 64.01 144.19 -35.65
C LEU A 302 65.43 144.61 -35.29
N GLU A 303 66.33 143.67 -34.97
CA GLU A 303 67.75 143.96 -34.76
C GLU A 303 68.41 144.55 -36.02
N MET A 304 67.99 144.12 -37.21
CA MET A 304 68.44 144.70 -38.48
C MET A 304 67.88 146.12 -38.72
N LEU A 305 66.73 146.47 -38.15
CA LEU A 305 66.17 147.83 -38.17
C LEU A 305 66.86 148.73 -37.13
N ILE A 306 67.06 148.25 -35.90
CA ILE A 306 67.80 148.96 -34.85
C ILE A 306 69.24 149.21 -35.31
N LYS A 307 69.93 148.23 -35.91
CA LYS A 307 71.27 148.46 -36.52
C LYS A 307 71.26 149.47 -37.67
N LYS A 308 70.10 149.82 -38.25
CA LYS A 308 69.96 150.92 -39.22
C LYS A 308 69.72 152.25 -38.50
N GLU A 309 68.90 152.29 -37.45
CA GLU A 309 68.67 153.47 -36.60
C GLU A 309 69.92 153.86 -35.79
N GLU A 310 70.65 152.88 -35.24
CA GLU A 310 71.94 153.08 -34.58
C GLU A 310 73.01 153.61 -35.55
N LYS A 311 72.87 153.40 -36.87
CA LYS A 311 73.72 154.07 -37.88
C LYS A 311 73.32 155.54 -38.10
N GLU A 312 72.09 155.92 -37.77
CA GLU A 312 71.60 157.31 -37.81
C GLU A 312 72.01 158.09 -36.54
N ASP A 313 72.14 157.42 -35.40
CA ASP A 313 72.49 158.03 -34.10
C ASP A 313 74.01 158.26 -33.85
N VAL A 314 74.89 157.98 -34.82
CA VAL A 314 76.38 157.96 -34.64
C VAL A 314 77.02 159.36 -34.48
N LEU A 315 76.27 160.45 -34.44
CA LEU A 315 76.88 161.79 -34.47
C LEU A 315 77.26 162.43 -33.12
N GLN A 316 77.16 161.76 -31.97
CA GLN A 316 77.64 162.32 -30.69
C GLN A 316 78.04 161.24 -29.64
N THR A 317 79.36 161.14 -29.35
CA THR A 317 80.00 160.85 -28.02
C THR A 317 81.18 159.83 -27.97
N ALA A 318 82.27 160.11 -28.70
CA ALA A 318 83.51 159.31 -28.82
C ALA A 318 84.39 159.07 -27.55
N ARG A 319 83.92 159.37 -26.33
CA ARG A 319 84.67 159.05 -25.07
C ARG A 319 83.87 158.22 -24.06
N ARG A 320 82.54 158.19 -24.16
CA ARG A 320 81.71 157.19 -23.46
C ARG A 320 81.70 155.86 -24.20
N GLU A 321 81.92 155.88 -25.51
CA GLU A 321 81.96 154.71 -26.40
C GLU A 321 83.05 153.68 -26.08
N LYS A 322 84.26 154.07 -25.64
CA LYS A 322 85.32 153.08 -25.35
C LYS A 322 85.04 152.26 -24.10
N ALA A 323 84.66 152.91 -23.00
CA ALA A 323 84.27 152.19 -21.78
C ALA A 323 82.95 151.43 -21.95
N ARG A 324 82.01 151.96 -22.77
CA ARG A 324 80.81 151.22 -23.18
C ARG A 324 81.15 150.03 -24.07
N ALA A 325 82.11 150.15 -25.00
CA ALA A 325 82.52 149.08 -25.89
C ALA A 325 83.27 147.97 -25.14
N ASP A 326 84.16 148.30 -24.20
CA ASP A 326 84.85 147.31 -23.38
C ASP A 326 83.88 146.58 -22.43
N ALA A 327 82.92 147.31 -21.84
CA ALA A 327 81.85 146.71 -21.03
C ALA A 327 80.86 145.90 -21.88
N GLN A 328 80.55 146.34 -23.11
CA GLN A 328 79.72 145.61 -24.07
C GLN A 328 80.44 144.37 -24.59
N TRP A 329 81.75 144.43 -24.82
CA TRP A 329 82.58 143.30 -25.23
C TRP A 329 82.65 142.25 -24.13
N MET A 330 82.94 142.64 -22.87
CA MET A 330 82.89 141.72 -21.74
C MET A 330 81.47 141.16 -21.53
N LYS A 331 80.42 141.98 -21.69
CA LYS A 331 79.03 141.52 -21.64
C LYS A 331 78.75 140.48 -22.73
N GLN A 332 79.18 140.70 -23.97
CA GLN A 332 79.02 139.75 -25.07
C GLN A 332 79.79 138.45 -24.81
N VAL A 333 81.05 138.53 -24.34
CA VAL A 333 81.85 137.35 -23.99
C VAL A 333 81.21 136.53 -22.87
N ILE A 334 80.68 137.18 -21.83
CA ILE A 334 79.96 136.50 -20.74
C ILE A 334 78.64 135.92 -21.24
N GLU A 335 77.88 136.64 -22.07
CA GLU A 335 76.65 136.15 -22.67
C GLU A 335 76.91 134.92 -23.56
N ASP A 336 78.00 134.91 -24.33
CA ASP A 336 78.40 133.78 -25.17
C ASP A 336 78.88 132.59 -24.34
N GLN A 337 79.59 132.82 -23.22
CA GLN A 337 79.93 131.76 -22.27
C GLN A 337 78.69 131.16 -21.60
N ILE A 338 77.74 131.99 -21.15
CA ILE A 338 76.46 131.52 -20.59
C ILE A 338 75.66 130.73 -21.63
N ARG A 339 75.67 131.13 -22.91
CA ARG A 339 75.03 130.37 -24.00
C ARG A 339 75.68 129.00 -24.19
N LEU A 340 77.01 128.92 -24.16
CA LEU A 340 77.74 127.66 -24.28
C LEU A 340 77.52 126.75 -23.08
N GLU A 341 77.48 127.29 -21.86
CA GLU A 341 77.16 126.51 -20.66
C GLU A 341 75.72 126.00 -20.69
N LYS A 342 74.75 126.82 -21.11
CA LYS A 342 73.36 126.36 -21.32
C LYS A 342 73.24 125.28 -22.39
N ALA A 343 74.02 125.37 -23.47
CA ALA A 343 74.06 124.32 -24.49
C ALA A 343 74.64 123.01 -23.94
N ARG A 344 75.72 123.08 -23.14
CA ARG A 344 76.30 121.91 -22.46
C ARG A 344 75.36 121.32 -21.41
N GLU A 345 74.68 122.16 -20.63
CA GLU A 345 73.65 121.75 -19.68
C GLU A 345 72.49 121.04 -20.40
N ALA A 346 72.04 121.56 -21.54
CA ALA A 346 71.01 120.92 -22.35
C ALA A 346 71.46 119.56 -22.93
N GLU A 347 72.71 119.45 -23.38
CA GLU A 347 73.29 118.17 -23.84
C GLU A 347 73.35 117.15 -22.68
N LEU A 348 73.79 117.58 -21.50
CA LEU A 348 73.78 116.74 -20.29
C LEU A 348 72.37 116.31 -19.91
N ASP A 349 71.39 117.22 -19.95
CA ASP A 349 69.98 116.92 -19.68
C ASP A 349 69.41 115.91 -20.69
N VAL A 350 69.77 116.01 -21.97
CA VAL A 350 69.35 115.04 -23.00
C VAL A 350 69.94 113.65 -22.71
N LEU A 351 71.22 113.57 -22.35
CA LEU A 351 71.85 112.30 -21.98
C LEU A 351 71.18 111.68 -20.74
N PHE A 352 70.88 112.48 -19.71
CA PHE A 352 70.14 112.00 -18.53
C PHE A 352 68.72 111.53 -18.88
N GLN A 353 68.02 112.21 -19.79
CA GLN A 353 66.70 111.80 -20.28
C GLN A 353 66.76 110.48 -21.06
N ASP A 354 67.76 110.30 -21.93
CA ASP A 354 67.93 109.09 -22.73
C ASP A 354 68.31 107.88 -21.86
N GLU A 355 69.21 108.05 -20.90
CA GLU A 355 69.54 107.01 -19.92
C GLU A 355 68.34 106.66 -19.05
N ALA A 356 67.59 107.67 -18.56
CA ALA A 356 66.35 107.46 -17.82
C ALA A 356 65.29 106.73 -18.68
N ALA A 357 65.16 107.07 -19.96
CA ALA A 357 64.23 106.41 -20.88
C ALA A 357 64.60 104.95 -21.13
N ARG A 358 65.89 104.63 -21.32
CA ARG A 358 66.36 103.24 -21.46
C ARG A 358 66.14 102.44 -20.20
N MET A 359 66.42 103.02 -19.03
CA MET A 359 66.16 102.37 -17.74
C MET A 359 64.66 102.17 -17.51
N TRP A 360 63.83 103.15 -17.89
CA TRP A 360 62.37 103.03 -17.86
C TRP A 360 61.86 101.88 -18.74
N GLN A 361 62.32 101.79 -19.99
CA GLN A 361 61.94 100.71 -20.90
C GLN A 361 62.31 99.32 -20.37
N LYS A 362 63.50 99.18 -19.75
CA LYS A 362 63.90 97.92 -19.11
C LYS A 362 62.96 97.54 -17.96
N ARG A 363 62.62 98.51 -17.10
CA ARG A 363 61.68 98.31 -15.98
C ARG A 363 60.26 98.02 -16.44
N ASP A 364 59.75 98.73 -17.45
CA ASP A 364 58.45 98.44 -18.06
C ASP A 364 58.42 97.01 -18.61
N ALA A 365 59.48 96.56 -19.30
CA ALA A 365 59.55 95.19 -19.81
C ALA A 365 59.61 94.14 -18.68
N GLU A 366 60.30 94.41 -17.56
CA GLU A 366 60.27 93.57 -16.36
C GLU A 366 58.86 93.48 -15.77
N TRP A 367 58.20 94.64 -15.58
CA TRP A 367 56.84 94.71 -15.04
C TRP A 367 55.81 94.04 -15.94
N GLU A 368 55.93 94.16 -17.26
CA GLU A 368 55.07 93.46 -18.21
C GLU A 368 55.23 91.93 -18.12
N ARG A 369 56.46 91.42 -18.00
CA ARG A 369 56.71 89.98 -17.79
C ARG A 369 56.10 89.50 -16.48
N GLU A 370 56.31 90.24 -15.39
CA GLU A 370 55.68 89.93 -14.11
C GLU A 370 54.15 89.98 -14.18
N ARG A 371 53.58 90.96 -14.89
CA ARG A 371 52.13 91.08 -15.07
C ARG A 371 51.58 89.85 -15.80
N LEU A 372 52.20 89.47 -16.92
CA LEU A 372 51.80 88.29 -17.68
C LEU A 372 51.94 87.00 -16.86
N ALA A 373 52.99 86.87 -16.05
CA ALA A 373 53.14 85.73 -15.13
C ALA A 373 52.03 85.68 -14.07
N ARG A 374 51.73 86.82 -13.42
CA ARG A 374 50.62 86.93 -12.47
C ARG A 374 49.27 86.66 -13.14
N GLU A 375 49.08 87.12 -14.37
CA GLU A 375 47.85 86.89 -15.13
C GLU A 375 47.64 85.41 -15.47
N ARG A 376 48.70 84.70 -15.87
CA ARG A 376 48.69 83.25 -16.12
C ARG A 376 48.36 82.48 -14.85
N LEU A 377 49.10 82.73 -13.77
CA LEU A 377 48.84 82.09 -12.47
C LEU A 377 47.41 82.31 -12.00
N MET A 378 46.89 83.53 -12.14
CA MET A 378 45.51 83.82 -11.75
C MET A 378 44.48 83.13 -12.65
N LYS A 379 44.77 82.92 -13.94
CA LYS A 379 43.90 82.12 -14.82
C LYS A 379 43.90 80.65 -14.38
N GLU A 380 45.08 80.08 -14.13
CA GLU A 380 45.22 78.70 -13.64
C GLU A 380 44.48 78.48 -12.31
N VAL A 381 44.52 79.44 -11.38
CA VAL A 381 43.78 79.37 -10.12
C VAL A 381 42.26 79.37 -10.33
N LEU A 382 41.75 80.16 -11.27
CA LEU A 382 40.31 80.24 -11.56
C LEU A 382 39.83 79.00 -12.34
N GLU A 383 40.58 78.57 -13.35
CA GLU A 383 40.33 77.35 -14.12
C GLU A 383 40.34 76.12 -13.21
N SER A 384 41.37 75.96 -12.37
CA SER A 384 41.42 74.85 -11.40
C SER A 384 40.27 74.89 -10.38
N ARG A 385 39.80 76.08 -9.97
CA ARG A 385 38.62 76.20 -9.12
C ARG A 385 37.34 75.82 -9.86
N GLN A 386 37.19 76.22 -11.12
CA GLN A 386 36.07 75.84 -11.97
C GLN A 386 36.04 74.32 -12.19
N GLU A 387 37.18 73.70 -12.50
CA GLU A 387 37.32 72.26 -12.63
C GLU A 387 36.95 71.53 -11.34
N GLN A 388 37.42 72.00 -10.18
CA GLN A 388 37.05 71.43 -8.88
C GLN A 388 35.54 71.49 -8.64
N ILE A 389 34.86 72.58 -8.99
CA ILE A 389 33.41 72.68 -8.83
C ILE A 389 32.69 71.79 -9.85
N ALA A 390 33.19 71.72 -11.09
CA ALA A 390 32.63 70.86 -12.13
C ALA A 390 32.69 69.38 -11.75
N VAL A 391 33.84 68.90 -11.27
CA VAL A 391 34.00 67.51 -10.77
C VAL A 391 33.02 67.22 -9.63
N LYS A 392 32.88 68.12 -8.66
CA LYS A 392 31.91 67.94 -7.57
C LYS A 392 30.46 67.93 -8.04
N LEU A 393 30.11 68.73 -9.04
CA LEU A 393 28.78 68.69 -9.65
C LEU A 393 28.54 67.38 -10.41
N GLU A 394 29.55 66.83 -11.07
CA GLU A 394 29.47 65.51 -11.72
C GLU A 394 29.30 64.38 -10.70
N GLU A 395 30.04 64.43 -9.58
CA GLU A 395 29.88 63.49 -8.46
C GLU A 395 28.46 63.55 -7.88
N ILE A 396 27.92 64.75 -7.64
CA ILE A 396 26.53 64.92 -7.16
C ILE A 396 25.52 64.39 -8.19
N LYS A 397 25.75 64.61 -9.49
CA LYS A 397 24.89 64.06 -10.55
C LYS A 397 24.88 62.53 -10.55
N GLN A 398 26.04 61.90 -10.41
CA GLN A 398 26.15 60.45 -10.32
C GLN A 398 25.41 59.92 -9.08
N GLN A 399 25.63 60.53 -7.91
CA GLN A 399 24.93 60.18 -6.68
C GLN A 399 23.42 60.39 -6.79
N HIS A 400 22.98 61.44 -7.49
CA HIS A 400 21.57 61.65 -7.77
C HIS A 400 20.99 60.54 -8.65
N GLN A 401 21.70 60.14 -9.70
CA GLN A 401 21.28 59.07 -10.60
C GLN A 401 21.16 57.73 -9.86
N GLU A 402 22.16 57.35 -9.06
CA GLU A 402 22.11 56.14 -8.22
C GLU A 402 20.96 56.16 -7.21
N SER A 403 20.68 57.32 -6.63
CA SER A 403 19.58 57.48 -5.69
C SER A 403 18.22 57.32 -6.38
N ILE A 404 18.09 57.83 -7.62
CA ILE A 404 16.89 57.67 -8.45
C ILE A 404 16.70 56.19 -8.82
N GLU A 405 17.72 55.53 -9.34
CA GLU A 405 17.65 54.11 -9.75
C GLU A 405 17.22 53.22 -8.58
N ARG A 406 17.86 53.35 -7.42
CA ARG A 406 17.48 52.58 -6.22
C ARG A 406 16.09 52.93 -5.71
N ARG A 407 15.64 54.18 -5.84
CA ARG A 407 14.26 54.59 -5.48
C ARG A 407 13.25 53.94 -6.42
N GLU A 408 13.54 53.90 -7.71
CA GLU A 408 12.70 53.25 -8.72
C GLU A 408 12.62 51.74 -8.48
N GLU A 409 13.72 51.07 -8.15
CA GLU A 409 13.75 49.66 -7.75
C GLU A 409 12.80 49.40 -6.56
N LEU A 410 12.92 50.20 -5.49
CA LEU A 410 12.05 50.07 -4.32
C LEU A 410 10.56 50.32 -4.66
N LEU A 411 10.27 51.28 -5.52
CA LEU A 411 8.90 51.55 -5.97
C LEU A 411 8.34 50.39 -6.79
N GLN A 412 9.15 49.79 -7.67
CA GLN A 412 8.76 48.60 -8.44
C GLN A 412 8.49 47.40 -7.53
N GLU A 413 9.34 47.15 -6.52
CA GLU A 413 9.12 46.09 -5.54
C GLU A 413 7.80 46.28 -4.79
N ILE A 414 7.53 47.51 -4.32
CA ILE A 414 6.28 47.84 -3.63
C ILE A 414 5.08 47.67 -4.58
N GLU A 415 5.21 48.09 -5.84
CA GLU A 415 4.15 47.96 -6.83
C GLU A 415 3.85 46.48 -7.14
N ILE A 416 4.87 45.65 -7.34
CA ILE A 416 4.70 44.21 -7.55
C ILE A 416 4.03 43.57 -6.33
N ALA A 417 4.45 43.89 -5.11
CA ALA A 417 3.82 43.38 -3.90
C ALA A 417 2.34 43.80 -3.78
N ASN A 418 2.02 45.05 -4.12
CA ASN A 418 0.64 45.54 -4.17
C ASN A 418 -0.20 44.83 -5.25
N GLN A 419 0.38 44.56 -6.41
CA GLN A 419 -0.32 43.83 -7.47
C GLN A 419 -0.59 42.37 -7.09
N LEU A 420 0.38 41.69 -6.45
CA LEU A 420 0.20 40.31 -5.97
C LEU A 420 -0.88 40.25 -4.88
N THR A 421 -0.81 41.12 -3.88
CA THR A 421 -1.84 41.18 -2.82
C THR A 421 -3.23 41.50 -3.38
N GLN A 422 -3.35 42.38 -4.37
CA GLN A 422 -4.62 42.64 -5.05
C GLN A 422 -5.12 41.42 -5.85
N ARG A 423 -4.24 40.65 -6.48
CA ARG A 423 -4.63 39.41 -7.20
C ARG A 423 -5.13 38.36 -6.23
N GLU A 424 -4.41 38.11 -5.14
CA GLU A 424 -4.82 37.18 -4.08
C GLU A 424 -6.19 37.55 -3.49
N GLN A 425 -6.42 38.85 -3.23
CA GLN A 425 -7.72 39.34 -2.76
C GLN A 425 -8.83 39.07 -3.79
N LYS A 426 -8.60 39.34 -5.08
CA LYS A 426 -9.58 39.06 -6.14
C LYS A 426 -9.88 37.57 -6.29
N GLU A 427 -8.87 36.72 -6.20
CA GLU A 427 -9.02 35.25 -6.24
C GLU A 427 -9.79 34.74 -5.01
N ALA A 428 -9.49 35.26 -3.82
CA ALA A 428 -10.24 34.96 -2.60
C ALA A 428 -11.71 35.41 -2.72
N GLU A 429 -11.98 36.58 -3.27
CA GLU A 429 -13.35 37.04 -3.53
C GLU A 429 -14.07 36.18 -4.57
N ALA A 430 -13.38 35.78 -5.64
CA ALA A 430 -13.94 34.93 -6.69
C ALA A 430 -14.29 33.54 -6.16
N THR A 431 -13.41 32.92 -5.38
CA THR A 431 -13.66 31.62 -4.74
C THR A 431 -14.80 31.71 -3.72
N GLN A 432 -14.87 32.79 -2.93
CA GLN A 432 -16.01 33.03 -2.04
C GLN A 432 -17.34 33.19 -2.80
N LYS A 433 -17.34 33.92 -3.92
CA LYS A 433 -18.54 34.06 -4.78
C LYS A 433 -18.94 32.73 -5.41
N ALA A 434 -17.98 31.95 -5.92
CA ALA A 434 -18.24 30.63 -6.49
C ALA A 434 -18.81 29.66 -5.44
N PHE A 435 -18.25 29.66 -4.22
CA PHE A 435 -18.78 28.86 -3.12
C PHE A 435 -20.19 29.28 -2.72
N LYS A 436 -20.46 30.59 -2.62
CA LYS A 436 -21.81 31.10 -2.36
C LYS A 436 -22.80 30.68 -3.43
N HIS A 437 -22.44 30.81 -4.71
CA HIS A 437 -23.29 30.38 -5.81
C HIS A 437 -23.55 28.87 -5.78
N SER A 438 -22.53 28.05 -5.56
CA SER A 438 -22.71 26.59 -5.43
C SER A 438 -23.63 26.23 -4.26
N LEU A 439 -23.52 26.93 -3.13
CA LEU A 439 -24.43 26.74 -1.99
C LEU A 439 -25.86 27.20 -2.31
N GLU A 440 -26.02 28.33 -2.99
CA GLU A 440 -27.31 28.83 -3.46
C GLU A 440 -27.96 27.82 -4.43
N GLU A 441 -27.19 27.27 -5.37
CA GLU A 441 -27.62 26.22 -6.30
C GLU A 441 -28.11 24.98 -5.55
N GLN A 442 -27.34 24.46 -4.58
CA GLN A 442 -27.76 23.32 -3.74
C GLN A 442 -29.04 23.60 -2.95
N ILE A 443 -29.18 24.82 -2.41
CA ILE A 443 -30.40 25.24 -1.69
C ILE A 443 -31.59 25.30 -2.66
N THR A 444 -31.39 25.82 -3.89
CA THR A 444 -32.44 25.85 -4.90
C THR A 444 -32.83 24.45 -5.36
N GLU A 445 -31.87 23.56 -5.64
CA GLU A 445 -32.13 22.16 -6.01
C GLU A 445 -32.90 21.44 -4.91
N ARG A 446 -32.49 21.59 -3.64
CA ARG A 446 -33.19 20.98 -2.51
C ARG A 446 -34.63 21.51 -2.38
N ARG A 447 -34.84 22.83 -2.56
CA ARG A 447 -36.19 23.43 -2.56
C ARG A 447 -37.04 22.93 -3.71
N GLU A 448 -36.45 22.72 -4.88
CA GLU A 448 -37.15 22.15 -6.05
C GLU A 448 -37.51 20.69 -5.82
N GLN A 449 -36.61 19.89 -5.26
CA GLN A 449 -36.88 18.51 -4.86
C GLN A 449 -38.00 18.42 -3.81
N GLU A 450 -37.97 19.28 -2.79
CA GLU A 450 -39.04 19.37 -1.78
C GLU A 450 -40.39 19.77 -2.41
N LYS A 451 -40.40 20.68 -3.38
CA LYS A 451 -41.62 21.04 -4.13
C LYS A 451 -42.14 19.87 -4.97
N LEU A 452 -41.26 19.17 -5.70
CA LEU A 452 -41.63 18.01 -6.51
C LEU A 452 -42.16 16.86 -5.64
N ALA A 453 -41.54 16.61 -4.49
CA ALA A 453 -42.02 15.60 -3.54
C ALA A 453 -43.41 15.95 -2.99
N ARG A 454 -43.67 17.23 -2.68
CA ARG A 454 -45.01 17.68 -2.29
C ARG A 454 -46.04 17.51 -3.39
N LEU A 455 -45.70 17.82 -4.64
CA LEU A 455 -46.62 17.62 -5.77
C LEU A 455 -46.94 16.14 -5.98
N LYS A 456 -45.94 15.25 -5.88
CA LYS A 456 -46.18 13.80 -5.94
C LYS A 456 -47.07 13.29 -4.83
N LEU A 457 -46.86 13.77 -3.59
CA LEU A 457 -47.71 13.39 -2.47
C LEU A 457 -49.16 13.84 -2.70
N GLN A 458 -49.36 15.03 -3.28
CA GLN A 458 -50.69 15.52 -3.66
C GLN A 458 -51.32 14.68 -4.77
N GLU A 459 -50.55 14.27 -5.78
CA GLU A 459 -51.03 13.36 -6.83
C GLU A 459 -51.43 11.99 -6.27
N GLU A 460 -50.62 11.43 -5.34
CA GLU A 460 -50.92 10.18 -4.64
C GLU A 460 -52.18 10.30 -3.77
N GLU A 461 -52.33 11.40 -3.01
CA GLU A 461 -53.54 11.70 -2.24
C GLU A 461 -54.78 11.82 -3.16
N GLU A 462 -54.68 12.50 -4.31
CA GLU A 462 -55.77 12.59 -5.29
C GLU A 462 -56.12 11.24 -5.94
N GLU A 463 -55.14 10.35 -6.14
CA GLU A 463 -55.36 8.99 -6.64
C GLU A 463 -56.03 8.10 -5.58
N GLU A 464 -55.62 8.20 -4.32
CA GLU A 464 -56.28 7.54 -3.19
C GLU A 464 -57.72 8.02 -3.03
N GLU A 465 -57.98 9.34 -3.10
CA GLU A 465 -59.34 9.89 -3.06
C GLU A 465 -60.21 9.38 -4.22
N LYS A 466 -59.66 9.28 -5.44
CA LYS A 466 -60.37 8.70 -6.60
C LYS A 466 -60.67 7.21 -6.39
N ALA A 467 -59.71 6.44 -5.88
CA ALA A 467 -59.88 5.02 -5.59
C ALA A 467 -60.91 4.79 -4.48
N ASP A 468 -60.93 5.64 -3.45
CA ASP A 468 -61.92 5.61 -2.38
C ASP A 468 -63.32 5.96 -2.89
N MET A 469 -63.45 6.94 -3.80
CA MET A 469 -64.71 7.27 -4.46
C MET A 469 -65.21 6.10 -5.32
N GLU A 470 -64.35 5.47 -6.11
CA GLU A 470 -64.68 4.28 -6.89
C GLU A 470 -65.09 3.09 -6.00
N TYR A 471 -64.41 2.92 -4.86
CA TYR A 471 -64.76 1.91 -3.86
C TYR A 471 -66.11 2.20 -3.20
N GLN A 472 -66.39 3.46 -2.84
CA GLN A 472 -67.67 3.87 -2.28
C GLN A 472 -68.80 3.67 -3.29
N ASP A 473 -68.60 4.01 -4.56
CA ASP A 473 -69.57 3.76 -5.64
C ASP A 473 -69.81 2.25 -5.84
N PHE A 474 -68.76 1.43 -5.77
CA PHE A 474 -68.89 -0.03 -5.80
C PHE A 474 -69.73 -0.55 -4.63
N VAL A 475 -69.47 -0.07 -3.41
CA VAL A 475 -70.26 -0.42 -2.22
C VAL A 475 -71.71 0.05 -2.35
N GLN A 476 -71.96 1.23 -2.93
CA GLN A 476 -73.31 1.72 -3.20
C GLN A 476 -74.05 0.83 -4.20
N GLN A 477 -73.41 0.46 -5.31
CA GLN A 477 -73.98 -0.48 -6.28
C GLN A 477 -74.23 -1.87 -5.67
N GLU A 478 -73.32 -2.37 -4.84
CA GLU A 478 -73.46 -3.67 -4.18
C GLU A 478 -74.56 -3.63 -3.10
N THR A 479 -74.68 -2.52 -2.36
CA THR A 479 -75.78 -2.31 -1.39
C THR A 479 -77.13 -2.12 -2.09
N GLU A 480 -77.19 -1.48 -3.25
CA GLU A 480 -78.39 -1.43 -4.08
C GLU A 480 -78.76 -2.81 -4.64
N ARG A 481 -77.79 -3.60 -5.11
CA ARG A 481 -77.99 -5.01 -5.48
C ARG A 481 -78.49 -5.84 -4.31
N LEU A 482 -77.92 -5.67 -3.10
CA LEU A 482 -78.37 -6.34 -1.88
C LEU A 482 -79.78 -5.90 -1.45
N ARG A 483 -80.11 -4.60 -1.58
CA ARG A 483 -81.47 -4.07 -1.35
C ARG A 483 -82.48 -4.67 -2.33
N GLN A 484 -82.11 -4.88 -3.59
CA GLN A 484 -82.97 -5.53 -4.60
C GLN A 484 -83.09 -7.04 -4.38
N ARG A 485 -82.07 -7.70 -3.82
CA ARG A 485 -82.05 -9.17 -3.58
C ARG A 485 -82.73 -9.60 -2.28
N GLY A 486 -82.91 -8.68 -1.33
CA GLY A 486 -83.50 -8.94 -0.01
C GLY A 486 -82.60 -9.76 0.91
N TYR A 487 -82.58 -9.42 2.20
CA TYR A 487 -81.74 -10.07 3.21
C TYR A 487 -82.14 -11.55 3.41
N LYS A 488 -81.20 -12.48 3.18
CA LYS A 488 -81.30 -13.89 3.60
C LYS A 488 -80.29 -14.12 4.74
N PRO A 489 -80.69 -14.68 5.89
CA PRO A 489 -79.76 -14.96 6.98
C PRO A 489 -78.74 -16.02 6.56
N GLU A 490 -77.47 -15.77 6.92
CA GLU A 490 -76.35 -16.68 6.65
C GLU A 490 -76.58 -18.04 7.30
N VAL A 491 -76.44 -19.10 6.51
CA VAL A 491 -76.33 -20.48 6.98
C VAL A 491 -74.84 -20.74 7.25
N PRO A 492 -74.45 -21.24 8.44
CA PRO A 492 -73.06 -21.56 8.73
C PRO A 492 -72.50 -22.58 7.74
N ILE A 493 -71.37 -22.25 7.12
CA ILE A 493 -70.70 -23.09 6.13
C ILE A 493 -70.14 -24.35 6.83
N PRO A 494 -70.39 -25.57 6.31
CA PRO A 494 -69.74 -26.79 6.76
C PRO A 494 -68.24 -26.79 6.37
N THR A 495 -67.38 -27.01 7.35
CA THR A 495 -65.97 -27.36 7.13
C THR A 495 -65.86 -28.81 6.65
N HIS A 496 -65.47 -29.05 5.38
CA HIS A 496 -64.70 -30.25 5.05
C HIS A 496 -63.85 -30.09 3.78
N ASN A 497 -62.59 -30.49 3.92
CA ASN A 497 -61.51 -30.66 2.96
C ASN A 497 -61.89 -31.03 1.51
N SER A 498 -61.17 -30.42 0.56
CA SER A 498 -60.54 -31.17 -0.53
C SER A 498 -59.26 -30.47 -0.98
N TRP A 499 -58.13 -31.16 -0.75
CA TRP A 499 -56.93 -31.02 -1.55
C TRP A 499 -57.28 -31.28 -3.03
N VAL A 500 -56.72 -30.45 -3.93
CA VAL A 500 -56.06 -30.79 -5.21
C VAL A 500 -56.01 -29.52 -6.07
N GLU A 501 -54.78 -29.04 -6.23
CA GLU A 501 -54.17 -28.44 -7.43
C GLU A 501 -55.01 -27.45 -8.26
N TRP A 502 -54.65 -26.17 -8.15
CA TRP A 502 -54.51 -25.28 -9.31
C TRP A 502 -53.26 -24.41 -9.12
N GLU A 503 -52.17 -24.88 -9.74
CA GLU A 503 -51.13 -23.99 -10.27
C GLU A 503 -51.78 -23.01 -11.25
N GLY A 504 -51.38 -21.74 -11.17
CA GLY A 504 -51.59 -20.78 -12.25
C GLY A 504 -52.38 -19.53 -11.87
N PHE A 505 -51.83 -18.67 -11.00
CA PHE A 505 -52.12 -17.23 -11.08
C PHE A 505 -51.00 -16.37 -10.47
N LEU A 506 -49.76 -16.55 -10.97
CA LEU A 506 -48.70 -15.56 -10.88
C LEU A 506 -48.11 -15.34 -12.28
N ARG A 507 -48.87 -14.64 -13.12
CA ARG A 507 -48.37 -13.94 -14.31
C ARG A 507 -49.15 -12.64 -14.42
N TYR A 508 -48.71 -11.61 -13.71
CA TYR A 508 -48.61 -10.22 -14.17
C TYR A 508 -48.22 -9.30 -12.99
N THR A 509 -46.99 -9.44 -12.52
CA THR A 509 -46.25 -8.31 -11.94
C THR A 509 -44.81 -8.46 -12.41
N GLY A 510 -44.49 -7.77 -13.50
CA GLY A 510 -43.11 -7.60 -13.94
C GLY A 510 -42.38 -6.75 -12.91
N ILE A 511 -41.70 -7.38 -11.98
CA ILE A 511 -40.69 -6.74 -11.14
C ILE A 511 -39.38 -7.46 -11.43
N GLN A 512 -38.55 -6.83 -12.28
CA GLN A 512 -37.17 -7.21 -12.50
C GLN A 512 -36.38 -6.96 -11.21
N LEU A 513 -36.04 -8.03 -10.49
CA LEU A 513 -34.90 -8.04 -9.59
C LEU A 513 -33.63 -7.84 -10.44
N VAL A 514 -33.12 -6.61 -10.47
CA VAL A 514 -31.78 -6.32 -10.97
C VAL A 514 -30.77 -6.88 -9.98
N SER A 515 -29.87 -7.69 -10.49
CA SER A 515 -28.71 -8.26 -9.82
C SER A 515 -27.85 -7.18 -9.15
N LEU A 516 -27.71 -7.25 -7.83
CA LEU A 516 -26.60 -6.66 -7.09
C LEU A 516 -25.59 -7.77 -6.81
N SER A 517 -24.68 -7.97 -7.76
CA SER A 517 -23.44 -8.71 -7.56
C SER A 517 -22.30 -7.87 -8.09
N VAL A 518 -21.71 -6.99 -7.26
CA VAL A 518 -20.40 -6.36 -7.51
C VAL A 518 -19.85 -5.79 -6.18
N TRP A 519 -18.70 -6.36 -5.78
CA TRP A 519 -17.60 -5.82 -4.97
C TRP A 519 -17.66 -5.89 -3.44
N MET A 520 -17.00 -6.96 -2.93
CA MET A 520 -15.92 -6.82 -1.95
C MET A 520 -14.61 -6.62 -2.70
#